data_AF-A0A961L654-F1
#
_entry.id   AF-A0A961L654-F1
#
_cell.length_a   1.000
_cell.length_b   1.000
_cell.length_c   1.000
_cell.angle_alpha   90.00
_cell.angle_beta   90.00
_cell.angle_gamma   90.00
#
_symmetry.space_group_name_H-M   'P 1'
#
loop_
_entity.id
_entity.type
_entity.pdbx_description
1 polymer ?
#
loop_
_entity_poly.entity_id
_entity_poly.type
_entity_poly.pdbx_seq_one_letter_code
_entity_poly.pdbx_strand_id
1 'polypeptide(L)'
;MRAALLALATLAATPAAASVGDALSRQILPALADFSAASADLGRAAQEDCRAESLRPAFQAAFDAWMPLSDLHIGPSETGALSIAFWPDDRGFTARTLAGLIAAEDPIAGDPAGYGEVSIAARGLFALEMLLYDPAFDGYGPDDYSCRLVQAI
;
A
#
# COMPACT_ATOMS: atom_id res chain seq x y z
N MET A 1 -17.61 -40.87 28.80
CA MET A 1 -18.58 -39.93 28.19
C MET A 1 -17.93 -38.77 27.45
N ARG A 2 -16.99 -38.01 28.05
CA ARG A 2 -16.29 -36.90 27.36
C ARG A 2 -15.50 -37.30 26.10
N ALA A 3 -14.82 -38.45 26.12
CA ALA A 3 -14.08 -38.96 24.97
C ALA A 3 -14.99 -39.34 23.77
N ALA A 4 -16.21 -39.80 24.03
CA ALA A 4 -17.18 -40.15 22.99
C ALA A 4 -17.79 -38.90 22.33
N LEU A 5 -17.96 -37.81 23.08
CA LEU A 5 -18.43 -36.52 22.57
C LEU A 5 -17.39 -35.83 21.67
N LEU A 6 -16.10 -35.93 22.01
CA LEU A 6 -15.00 -35.43 21.17
C LEU A 6 -14.85 -36.21 19.86
N ALA A 7 -15.06 -37.54 19.89
CA ALA A 7 -15.04 -38.37 18.69
C ALA A 7 -16.23 -38.10 17.75
N LEU A 8 -17.43 -37.81 18.28
CA LEU A 8 -18.56 -37.44 17.42
C LEU A 8 -18.38 -36.07 16.73
N ALA A 9 -17.71 -35.13 17.40
CA ALA A 9 -17.49 -33.79 16.85
C ALA A 9 -16.55 -33.78 15.63
N THR A 10 -15.58 -34.70 15.57
CA THR A 10 -14.66 -34.80 14.43
C THR A 10 -15.28 -35.50 13.21
N LEU A 11 -16.25 -36.39 13.40
CA LEU A 11 -16.99 -37.03 12.30
C LEU A 11 -18.07 -36.13 11.67
N ALA A 12 -18.48 -35.06 12.35
CA ALA A 12 -19.47 -34.10 11.85
C ALA A 12 -18.84 -32.88 11.13
N ALA A 13 -17.51 -32.83 11.01
CA ALA A 13 -16.83 -31.78 10.28
C ALA A 13 -17.09 -31.93 8.77
N THR A 14 -18.09 -31.21 8.26
CA THR A 14 -18.29 -31.05 6.82
C THR A 14 -17.07 -30.36 6.21
N PRO A 15 -16.59 -30.76 5.02
CA PRO A 15 -15.49 -30.05 4.36
C PRO A 15 -15.88 -28.57 4.23
N ALA A 16 -14.97 -27.67 4.59
CA ALA A 16 -15.16 -26.25 4.36
C ALA A 16 -15.25 -26.04 2.85
N ALA A 17 -16.47 -25.86 2.34
CA ALA A 17 -16.68 -25.52 0.94
C ALA A 17 -16.25 -24.06 0.75
N ALA A 18 -15.08 -23.85 0.16
CA ALA A 18 -14.65 -22.52 -0.25
C ALA A 18 -15.55 -22.05 -1.40
N SER A 19 -16.45 -21.13 -1.10
CA SER A 19 -17.33 -20.50 -2.07
C SER A 19 -16.61 -19.31 -2.71
N VAL A 20 -16.33 -19.39 -4.02
CA VAL A 20 -15.77 -18.26 -4.78
C VAL A 20 -16.68 -17.04 -4.66
N GLY A 21 -18.00 -17.25 -4.67
CA GLY A 21 -18.97 -16.17 -4.50
C GLY A 21 -18.86 -15.47 -3.14
N ASP A 22 -18.67 -16.22 -2.05
CA ASP A 22 -18.46 -15.62 -0.72
C ASP A 22 -17.08 -14.98 -0.60
N ALA A 23 -16.03 -15.57 -1.18
CA ALA A 23 -14.70 -14.96 -1.23
C ALA A 23 -14.73 -13.59 -1.94
N LEU A 24 -15.42 -13.51 -3.07
CA LEU A 24 -15.61 -12.26 -3.81
C LEU A 24 -16.44 -11.25 -3.01
N SER A 25 -17.65 -11.63 -2.59
CA SER A 25 -18.63 -10.71 -2.02
C SER A 25 -18.36 -10.29 -0.58
N ARG A 26 -17.66 -11.13 0.21
CA ARG A 26 -17.43 -10.87 1.64
C ARG A 26 -15.99 -10.52 1.99
N GLN A 27 -15.03 -10.78 1.10
CA GLN A 27 -13.61 -10.54 1.40
C GLN A 27 -12.97 -9.63 0.35
N ILE A 28 -12.88 -10.08 -0.90
CA ILE A 28 -12.07 -9.41 -1.94
C ILE A 28 -12.67 -8.05 -2.33
N LEU A 29 -13.95 -7.99 -2.72
CA LEU A 29 -14.56 -6.75 -3.19
C LEU A 29 -14.70 -5.70 -2.07
N PRO A 30 -15.12 -6.06 -0.83
CA PRO A 30 -15.09 -5.11 0.29
C PRO A 30 -13.69 -4.61 0.61
N ALA A 31 -12.68 -5.49 0.70
CA ALA A 31 -11.32 -5.06 1.01
C ALA A 31 -10.73 -4.14 -0.08
N LEU A 32 -11.04 -4.38 -1.36
CA LEU A 32 -10.64 -3.47 -2.43
C LEU A 32 -11.32 -2.10 -2.32
N ALA A 33 -12.59 -2.07 -1.94
CA ALA A 33 -13.31 -0.82 -1.70
C ALA A 33 -12.74 -0.05 -0.50
N ASP A 34 -12.43 -0.75 0.59
CA ASP A 34 -11.83 -0.17 1.80
C ASP A 34 -10.43 0.38 1.50
N PHE A 35 -9.59 -0.37 0.76
CA PHE A 35 -8.28 0.10 0.34
C PHE A 35 -8.37 1.29 -0.61
N SER A 36 -9.32 1.29 -1.55
CA SER A 36 -9.54 2.43 -2.45
C SER A 36 -9.96 3.68 -1.67
N ALA A 37 -10.83 3.56 -0.67
CA ALA A 37 -11.25 4.66 0.18
C ALA A 37 -10.08 5.18 1.03
N ALA A 38 -9.36 4.29 1.72
CA ALA A 38 -8.22 4.66 2.55
C ALA A 38 -7.08 5.32 1.74
N SER A 39 -6.84 4.86 0.51
CA SER A 39 -5.87 5.49 -0.40
C SER A 39 -6.32 6.88 -0.86
N ALA A 40 -7.62 7.07 -1.13
CA ALA A 40 -8.15 8.39 -1.46
C ALA A 40 -8.06 9.36 -0.26
N ASP A 41 -8.26 8.86 0.96
CA ASP A 41 -8.12 9.62 2.20
C ASP A 41 -6.66 10.02 2.44
N LEU A 42 -5.73 9.09 2.25
CA LEU A 42 -4.29 9.34 2.26
C LEU A 42 -3.89 10.42 1.25
N GLY A 43 -4.37 10.31 0.00
CA GLY A 43 -4.10 11.32 -1.03
C GLY A 43 -4.59 12.70 -0.63
N ARG A 44 -5.80 12.83 -0.06
CA ARG A 44 -6.31 14.13 0.43
C ARG A 44 -5.47 14.66 1.59
N ALA A 45 -5.12 13.81 2.56
CA ALA A 45 -4.27 14.19 3.68
C ALA A 45 -2.89 14.69 3.21
N ALA A 46 -2.30 14.08 2.18
CA ALA A 46 -1.01 14.51 1.62
C ALA A 46 -1.10 15.90 0.96
N GLN A 47 -2.23 16.21 0.30
CA GLN A 47 -2.49 17.54 -0.26
C GLN A 47 -2.70 18.61 0.82
N GLU A 48 -3.25 18.24 1.98
CA GLU A 48 -3.44 19.13 3.12
C GLU A 48 -2.12 19.38 3.87
N ASP A 49 -1.37 18.31 4.17
CA ASP A 49 -0.06 18.36 4.81
C ASP A 49 0.76 17.10 4.50
N CYS A 50 1.72 17.24 3.60
CA CYS A 50 2.63 16.18 3.16
C CYS A 50 3.65 15.73 4.23
N ARG A 51 3.80 16.46 5.33
CA ARG A 51 4.90 16.19 6.28
C ARG A 51 4.67 14.88 7.01
N ALA A 52 5.78 14.18 7.26
CA ALA A 52 5.80 12.88 7.92
C ALA A 52 4.87 12.79 9.14
N GLU A 53 5.02 13.66 10.14
CA GLU A 53 4.21 13.62 11.37
C GLU A 53 2.70 13.67 11.10
N SER A 54 2.27 14.50 10.15
CA SER A 54 0.86 14.70 9.81
C SER A 54 0.29 13.53 9.00
N LEU A 55 1.08 13.00 8.07
CA LEU A 55 0.60 12.02 7.09
C LEU A 55 0.64 10.57 7.60
N ARG A 56 1.52 10.26 8.55
CA ARG A 56 1.69 8.91 9.12
C ARG A 56 0.39 8.21 9.53
N PRO A 57 -0.58 8.84 10.22
CA PRO A 57 -1.84 8.18 10.55
C PRO A 57 -2.65 7.73 9.33
N ALA A 58 -2.76 8.56 8.30
CA ALA A 58 -3.47 8.21 7.07
C ALA A 58 -2.71 7.14 6.27
N PHE A 59 -1.37 7.20 6.27
CA PHE A 59 -0.52 6.19 5.66
C PHE A 59 -0.75 4.82 6.30
N GLN A 60 -0.75 4.75 7.64
CA GLN A 60 -0.98 3.49 8.36
C GLN A 60 -2.36 2.92 8.08
N ALA A 61 -3.40 3.76 8.01
CA ALA A 61 -4.75 3.30 7.64
C ALA A 61 -4.81 2.72 6.22
N ALA A 62 -4.12 3.34 5.25
CA ALA A 62 -4.03 2.82 3.89
C ALA A 62 -3.23 1.51 3.82
N PHE A 63 -2.14 1.41 4.57
CA PHE A 63 -1.32 0.20 4.66
C PHE A 63 -2.11 -0.95 5.29
N ASP A 64 -2.82 -0.71 6.40
CA ASP A 64 -3.69 -1.69 7.05
C ASP A 64 -4.81 -2.18 6.12
N ALA A 65 -5.38 -1.28 5.31
CA ALA A 65 -6.39 -1.63 4.31
C ALA A 65 -5.82 -2.43 3.12
N TRP A 66 -4.53 -2.28 2.81
CA TRP A 66 -3.82 -3.06 1.79
C TRP A 66 -3.53 -4.50 2.26
N MET A 67 -3.21 -4.71 3.54
CA MET A 67 -2.75 -6.01 4.05
C MET A 67 -3.66 -7.21 3.73
N PRO A 68 -5.00 -7.12 3.79
CA PRO A 68 -5.88 -8.23 3.40
C PRO A 68 -5.79 -8.60 1.91
N LEU A 69 -5.31 -7.67 1.08
CA LEU A 69 -5.19 -7.82 -0.37
C LEU A 69 -3.78 -8.21 -0.82
N SER A 70 -2.76 -8.06 0.03
CA SER A 70 -1.34 -8.20 -0.36
C SER A 70 -1.01 -9.58 -0.93
N ASP A 71 -1.73 -10.62 -0.49
CA ASP A 71 -1.53 -11.99 -0.95
C ASP A 71 -2.35 -12.34 -2.22
N LEU A 72 -3.26 -11.45 -2.65
CA LEU A 72 -4.12 -11.66 -3.80
C LEU A 72 -3.37 -11.37 -5.11
N HIS A 73 -2.82 -12.40 -5.72
CA HIS A 73 -2.09 -12.33 -6.99
C HIS A 73 -2.88 -12.99 -8.14
N ILE A 74 -4.12 -12.55 -8.35
CA ILE A 74 -5.01 -13.09 -9.40
C ILE A 74 -5.75 -11.97 -10.12
N GLY A 75 -5.85 -12.06 -11.44
CA GLY A 75 -6.60 -11.10 -12.25
C GLY A 75 -5.93 -9.71 -12.28
N PRO A 76 -6.66 -8.59 -12.09
CA PRO A 76 -6.08 -7.25 -12.22
C PRO A 76 -4.89 -6.96 -11.30
N SER A 77 -4.79 -7.64 -10.16
CA SER A 77 -3.67 -7.45 -9.22
C SER A 77 -2.36 -8.09 -9.70
N GLU A 78 -2.38 -9.07 -10.60
CA GLU A 78 -1.17 -9.74 -11.12
C GLU A 78 -0.17 -8.74 -11.72
N THR A 79 -0.67 -7.67 -12.35
CA THR A 79 0.16 -6.62 -12.94
C THR A 79 0.14 -5.32 -12.14
N GLY A 80 -0.84 -5.13 -11.25
CA GLY A 80 -1.03 -3.89 -10.49
C GLY A 80 -0.38 -3.87 -9.11
N ALA A 81 -0.25 -5.01 -8.45
CA ALA A 81 0.13 -5.08 -7.03
C ALA A 81 1.52 -4.49 -6.74
N LEU A 82 2.50 -4.71 -7.61
CA LEU A 82 3.84 -4.15 -7.40
C LEU A 82 3.85 -2.62 -7.45
N SER A 83 2.90 -1.99 -8.15
CA SER A 83 2.82 -0.53 -8.23
C SER A 83 2.21 0.10 -6.98
N ILE A 84 1.52 -0.72 -6.18
CA ILE A 84 1.02 -0.37 -4.85
C ILE A 84 2.08 -0.68 -3.80
N ALA A 85 2.73 -1.85 -3.90
CA ALA A 85 3.65 -2.34 -2.88
C ALA A 85 4.83 -3.09 -3.53
N PHE A 86 5.86 -2.34 -3.96
CA PHE A 86 7.10 -2.92 -4.47
C PHE A 86 7.95 -3.51 -3.34
N TRP A 87 7.82 -4.83 -3.12
CA TRP A 87 8.57 -5.58 -2.12
C TRP A 87 8.74 -7.06 -2.54
N PRO A 88 9.88 -7.72 -2.23
CA PRO A 88 11.08 -7.18 -1.57
C PRO A 88 11.96 -6.34 -2.51
N ASP A 89 12.61 -5.30 -1.96
CA ASP A 89 13.60 -4.47 -2.65
C ASP A 89 15.03 -4.83 -2.22
N ASP A 90 15.47 -6.03 -2.58
CA ASP A 90 16.77 -6.60 -2.21
C ASP A 90 17.98 -5.76 -2.68
N ARG A 91 17.78 -4.98 -3.74
CA ARG A 91 18.82 -4.16 -4.37
C ARG A 91 18.72 -2.68 -4.01
N GLY A 92 17.76 -2.24 -3.21
CA GLY A 92 17.59 -0.84 -2.80
C GLY A 92 17.29 0.10 -3.97
N PHE A 93 16.45 -0.31 -4.92
CA PHE A 93 15.99 0.55 -6.00
C PHE A 93 15.19 1.74 -5.49
N THR A 94 14.41 1.57 -4.42
CA THR A 94 13.54 2.59 -3.83
C THR A 94 14.36 3.78 -3.37
N ALA A 95 15.30 3.54 -2.46
CA ALA A 95 16.21 4.56 -1.94
C ALA A 95 16.99 5.27 -3.06
N ARG A 96 17.54 4.52 -4.02
CA ARG A 96 18.28 5.12 -5.15
C ARG A 96 17.40 5.99 -6.06
N THR A 97 16.18 5.54 -6.34
CA THR A 97 15.27 6.27 -7.24
C THR A 97 14.76 7.53 -6.56
N LEU A 98 14.32 7.44 -5.30
CA LEU A 98 13.90 8.60 -4.52
C LEU A 98 15.03 9.63 -4.38
N ALA A 99 16.23 9.19 -4.00
CA ALA A 99 17.39 10.09 -3.89
C ALA A 99 17.73 10.77 -5.22
N GLY A 100 17.59 10.06 -6.34
CA GLY A 100 17.78 10.62 -7.68
C GLY A 100 16.75 11.70 -8.03
N LEU A 101 15.47 11.43 -7.80
CA LEU A 101 14.38 12.39 -8.03
C LEU A 101 14.56 13.65 -7.17
N ILE A 102 14.91 13.47 -5.89
CA ILE A 102 15.12 14.57 -4.94
C ILE A 102 16.34 15.40 -5.33
N ALA A 103 17.47 14.77 -5.65
CA ALA A 103 18.69 15.48 -6.02
C ALA A 103 18.55 16.26 -7.34
N ALA A 104 17.72 15.77 -8.26
CA ALA A 104 17.46 16.43 -9.53
C ALA A 104 16.34 17.49 -9.45
N GLU A 105 15.57 17.53 -8.35
CA GLU A 105 14.28 18.22 -8.28
C GLU A 105 13.42 17.96 -9.53
N ASP A 106 13.28 16.69 -9.90
CA ASP A 106 12.68 16.28 -11.16
C ASP A 106 11.23 16.80 -11.30
N PRO A 107 10.88 17.57 -12.34
CA PRO A 107 9.54 18.15 -12.48
C PRO A 107 8.41 17.12 -12.52
N ILE A 108 8.69 15.82 -12.68
CA ILE A 108 7.69 14.74 -12.63
C ILE A 108 6.86 14.73 -11.34
N ALA A 109 7.40 15.21 -10.21
CA ALA A 109 6.62 15.34 -8.96
C ALA A 109 5.46 16.36 -9.07
N GLY A 110 5.47 17.23 -10.08
CA GLY A 110 4.38 18.15 -10.39
C GLY A 110 3.40 17.65 -11.46
N ASP A 111 3.59 16.43 -11.99
CA ASP A 111 2.76 15.84 -13.05
C ASP A 111 2.12 14.51 -12.59
N PRO A 112 0.95 14.57 -11.92
CA PRO A 112 0.25 13.37 -11.48
C PRO A 112 -0.13 12.41 -12.62
N ALA A 113 -0.35 12.92 -13.83
CA ALA A 113 -0.68 12.08 -14.98
C ALA A 113 0.54 11.32 -15.48
N GLY A 114 1.71 11.97 -15.50
CA GLY A 114 2.99 11.37 -15.87
C GLY A 114 3.60 10.48 -14.76
N TYR A 115 3.28 10.73 -13.49
CA TYR A 115 3.87 9.99 -12.36
C TYR A 115 3.57 8.48 -12.41
N GLY A 116 2.45 8.09 -13.04
CA GLY A 116 2.09 6.70 -13.30
C GLY A 116 3.09 5.92 -14.17
N GLU A 117 3.99 6.61 -14.87
CA GLU A 117 5.06 6.02 -15.71
C GLU A 117 6.43 6.01 -15.02
N VAL A 118 6.54 6.62 -13.83
CA VAL A 118 7.76 6.57 -13.02
C VAL A 118 8.04 5.13 -12.63
N SER A 119 9.34 4.83 -12.45
CA SER A 119 9.81 3.56 -11.90
C SER A 119 8.97 3.14 -10.70
N ILE A 120 8.55 1.88 -10.71
CA ILE A 120 7.75 1.28 -9.63
C ILE A 120 8.41 1.41 -8.26
N ALA A 121 9.74 1.54 -8.23
CA ALA A 121 10.52 1.74 -7.02
C ALA A 121 10.32 3.12 -6.37
N ALA A 122 9.77 4.11 -7.07
CA ALA A 122 9.43 5.43 -6.50
C ALA A 122 7.91 5.64 -6.42
N ARG A 123 7.13 4.56 -6.37
CA ARG A 123 5.67 4.58 -6.33
C ARG A 123 5.13 3.72 -5.20
N GLY A 124 3.89 4.03 -4.81
CA GLY A 124 3.15 3.22 -3.86
C GLY A 124 3.68 3.29 -2.42
N LEU A 125 3.18 2.36 -1.61
CA LEU A 125 3.27 2.38 -0.16
C LEU A 125 4.71 2.33 0.36
N PHE A 126 5.60 1.53 -0.23
CA PHE A 126 6.98 1.42 0.26
C PHE A 126 7.87 2.62 -0.12
N ALA A 127 7.60 3.27 -1.27
CA ALA A 127 8.27 4.52 -1.60
C ALA A 127 7.83 5.63 -0.65
N LEU A 128 6.52 5.71 -0.37
CA LEU A 128 5.97 6.67 0.58
C LEU A 128 6.45 6.40 2.01
N GLU A 129 6.49 5.15 2.45
CA GLU A 129 7.02 4.75 3.77
C GLU A 129 8.44 5.29 3.99
N MET A 130 9.32 5.12 3.00
CA MET A 130 10.68 5.64 3.07
C MET A 130 10.72 7.16 3.25
N LEU A 131 9.88 7.91 2.53
CA LEU A 131 9.75 9.37 2.67
C LEU A 131 9.15 9.80 4.02
N LEU A 132 8.38 8.94 4.68
CA LEU A 132 7.69 9.28 5.94
C LEU A 132 8.42 8.78 7.19
N TYR A 133 9.31 7.79 7.09
CA TYR A 133 9.90 7.13 8.25
C TYR A 133 11.42 7.00 8.23
N ASP A 134 12.07 7.04 7.06
CA ASP A 134 13.53 6.94 6.99
C ASP A 134 14.17 8.31 7.30
N PRO A 135 15.03 8.41 8.33
CA PRO A 135 15.72 9.65 8.68
C PRO A 135 16.56 10.27 7.56
N ALA A 136 16.94 9.49 6.54
CA ALA A 136 17.63 10.00 5.37
C ALA A 136 16.70 10.80 4.43
N PHE A 137 15.38 10.65 4.57
CA PHE A 137 14.39 11.23 3.68
C PHE A 137 13.32 12.08 4.39
N ASP A 138 13.01 11.86 5.67
CA ASP A 138 11.87 12.47 6.36
C ASP A 138 12.08 13.91 6.89
N GLY A 139 13.25 14.50 6.62
CA GLY A 139 13.67 15.81 7.12
C GLY A 139 13.21 17.05 6.33
N TYR A 140 12.19 16.94 5.46
CA TYR A 140 11.75 18.04 4.60
C TYR A 140 10.68 18.94 5.22
N GLY A 141 10.66 20.19 4.77
CA GLY A 141 9.62 21.18 5.02
C GLY A 141 8.48 21.14 3.98
N PRO A 142 7.42 21.93 4.18
CA PRO A 142 6.24 21.95 3.32
C PRO A 142 6.49 22.52 1.91
N ASP A 143 7.55 23.31 1.73
CA ASP A 143 7.87 23.92 0.43
C ASP A 143 8.93 23.14 -0.37
N ASP A 144 9.49 22.08 0.24
CA ASP A 144 10.58 21.30 -0.35
C ASP A 144 10.09 20.37 -1.45
N TYR A 145 11.02 19.95 -2.31
CA TYR A 145 10.73 18.98 -3.37
C TYR A 145 10.15 17.67 -2.83
N SER A 146 10.69 17.14 -1.72
CA SER A 146 10.21 15.88 -1.13
C SER A 146 8.75 15.95 -0.69
N CYS A 147 8.26 17.11 -0.27
CA CYS A 147 6.83 17.31 0.02
C CYS A 147 5.97 17.14 -1.25
N ARG A 148 6.39 17.75 -2.37
CA ARG A 148 5.72 17.56 -3.68
C ARG A 148 5.79 16.11 -4.13
N LEU A 149 6.92 15.44 -3.89
CA LEU A 149 7.08 14.03 -4.21
C LEU A 149 6.12 13.15 -3.39
N VAL A 150 5.95 13.41 -2.09
CA VAL A 150 4.95 12.75 -1.24
C VAL A 150 3.53 12.97 -1.75
N GLN A 151 3.22 14.16 -2.26
CA GLN A 151 1.92 14.48 -2.84
C GLN A 151 1.65 13.80 -4.18
N ALA A 152 2.70 13.44 -4.91
CA ALA A 152 2.61 12.77 -6.21
C ALA A 152 2.48 11.25 -6.11
N ILE A 153 3.05 10.65 -5.05
CA ILE A 153 2.99 9.21 -4.75
C ILE A 153 1.62 8.82 -4.19
#